data_AF-A0A559N6X5-F1
#
_entry.id   AF-A0A559N6X5-F1
#
_cell.length_a   1.000
_cell.length_b   1.000
_cell.length_c   1.000
_cell.angle_alpha   90.00
_cell.angle_beta   90.00
_cell.angle_gamma   90.00
#
_symmetry.space_group_name_H-M   'P 1'
#
loop_
_entity.id
_entity.type
_entity.pdbx_description
1 polymer ?
#
loop_
_entity_poly.entity_id
_entity_poly.type
_entity_poly.pdbx_seq_one_letter_code
_entity_poly.pdbx_strand_id
1 'polypeptide(L)'
;MKNLRNSFTEDDFPKKELPVTHKDEFLEKLGNIPSAKKYNYRFMKIAAVFVLLVGLAFVFVQQNATDDEEEVNAVQITKELKKVETEYLANIDTEWKNFLAVATDEKLIRRYKQKLTQLDADYKQISKEFKADKNNLFVVEDLIRNLQTRLSLLKDIQEHIKILNAKKDQNETTI
;
A
#
# COMPACT_ATOMS: atom_id res chain seq x y z
N MET A 1 -68.67 31.29 -13.81
CA MET A 1 -68.48 29.99 -13.13
C MET A 1 -69.84 29.47 -12.70
N LYS A 2 -70.21 28.23 -13.06
CA LYS A 2 -71.50 27.62 -12.68
C LYS A 2 -71.42 27.17 -11.22
N ASN A 3 -72.34 27.64 -10.38
CA ASN A 3 -72.32 27.43 -8.93
C ASN A 3 -73.00 26.08 -8.60
N LEU A 4 -72.26 25.15 -7.99
CA LEU A 4 -72.72 23.77 -7.71
C LEU A 4 -73.96 23.70 -6.82
N ARG A 5 -74.21 24.74 -6.03
CA ARG A 5 -75.36 24.84 -5.13
C ARG A 5 -76.70 24.92 -5.87
N ASN A 6 -76.69 25.34 -7.14
CA ASN A 6 -77.89 25.41 -7.98
C ASN A 6 -77.92 24.28 -9.02
N SER A 7 -77.02 23.29 -8.92
CA SER A 7 -76.91 22.17 -9.86
C SER A 7 -77.73 20.95 -9.47
N PHE A 8 -78.34 20.96 -8.28
CA PHE A 8 -79.18 19.89 -7.77
C PHE A 8 -80.46 20.51 -7.20
N THR A 9 -81.60 19.98 -7.64
CA THR A 9 -82.92 20.28 -7.12
C THR A 9 -83.32 19.16 -6.13
N GLU A 10 -84.25 19.44 -5.23
CA GLU A 10 -84.67 18.48 -4.19
C GLU A 10 -85.24 17.17 -4.79
N ASP A 11 -85.70 17.23 -6.04
CA ASP A 11 -86.19 16.09 -6.81
C ASP A 11 -85.08 15.26 -7.48
N ASP A 12 -83.84 15.75 -7.54
CA ASP A 12 -82.69 15.02 -8.12
C ASP A 12 -82.12 13.94 -7.18
N PHE A 13 -82.56 13.94 -5.91
CA PHE A 13 -82.16 12.93 -4.94
C PHE A 13 -83.27 11.88 -4.81
N PRO A 14 -82.98 10.58 -5.06
CA PRO A 14 -83.97 9.54 -4.84
C PRO A 14 -84.38 9.56 -3.37
N LYS A 15 -85.70 9.65 -3.10
CA LYS A 15 -86.29 9.54 -1.76
C LYS A 15 -86.22 8.09 -1.28
N LYS A 16 -85.01 7.55 -1.17
CA LYS A 16 -84.73 6.22 -0.65
C LYS A 16 -84.45 6.37 0.84
N GLU A 17 -85.39 5.91 1.65
CA GLU A 17 -85.18 5.83 3.09
C GLU A 17 -84.02 4.88 3.38
N LEU A 18 -83.12 5.27 4.28
CA LEU A 18 -82.04 4.42 4.71
C LEU A 18 -82.64 3.19 5.42
N PRO A 19 -82.09 1.98 5.21
CA PRO A 19 -82.48 0.83 6.00
C PRO A 19 -82.35 1.14 7.49
N VAL A 20 -83.29 0.64 8.30
CA VAL A 20 -83.33 0.89 9.75
C VAL A 20 -82.02 0.49 10.45
N THR A 21 -81.32 -0.51 9.90
CA THR A 21 -80.04 -1.05 10.41
C THR A 21 -78.83 -0.17 10.12
N HIS A 22 -78.94 0.82 9.23
CA HIS A 22 -77.79 1.59 8.74
C HIS A 22 -77.11 2.41 9.84
N LYS A 23 -77.89 2.89 10.84
CA LYS A 23 -77.34 3.60 12.00
C LYS A 23 -76.51 2.67 12.87
N ASP A 24 -76.98 1.46 13.09
CA ASP A 24 -76.32 0.47 13.93
C ASP A 24 -75.04 -0.05 13.26
N GLU A 25 -75.08 -0.32 11.95
CA GLU A 25 -73.90 -0.70 11.15
C GLU A 25 -72.83 0.42 11.12
N PHE A 26 -73.26 1.67 11.07
CA PHE A 26 -72.35 2.82 11.11
C PHE A 26 -71.68 2.95 12.48
N LEU A 27 -72.45 2.80 13.57
CA LEU A 27 -71.92 2.83 14.93
C LEU A 27 -70.94 1.68 15.19
N GLU A 28 -71.24 0.49 14.66
CA GLU A 28 -70.35 -0.67 14.73
C GLU A 28 -69.00 -0.40 14.03
N LYS A 29 -69.03 0.16 12.82
CA LYS A 29 -67.81 0.54 12.08
C LYS A 29 -67.04 1.68 12.75
N LEU A 30 -67.73 2.61 13.41
CA LEU A 30 -67.09 3.71 14.14
C LEU A 30 -66.37 3.22 15.41
N GLY A 31 -66.93 2.22 16.09
CA GLY A 31 -66.29 1.57 17.25
C GLY A 31 -65.07 0.72 16.88
N ASN A 32 -65.02 0.19 15.66
CA ASN A 32 -63.98 -0.72 15.17
C ASN A 32 -62.89 -0.03 14.31
N ILE A 33 -62.57 1.24 14.58
CA ILE A 33 -61.43 1.90 13.91
C ILE A 33 -60.12 1.28 14.44
N PRO A 34 -59.32 0.63 13.57
CA PRO A 34 -58.07 0.03 14.02
C PRO A 34 -57.11 1.12 14.51
N SER A 35 -56.64 1.00 15.75
CA SER A 35 -55.68 1.96 16.30
C SER A 35 -54.34 1.87 15.57
N ALA A 36 -53.71 3.01 15.31
CA ALA A 36 -52.40 3.06 14.67
C ALA A 36 -51.36 2.29 15.50
N LYS A 37 -50.68 1.33 14.88
CA LYS A 37 -49.67 0.49 15.55
C LYS A 37 -48.51 1.37 16.03
N LYS A 38 -48.29 1.40 17.34
CA LYS A 38 -47.15 2.11 17.96
C LYS A 38 -45.92 1.21 17.92
N TYR A 39 -44.92 1.56 17.11
CA TYR A 39 -43.66 0.82 17.05
C TYR A 39 -42.75 1.19 18.24
N ASN A 40 -42.16 0.19 18.87
CA ASN A 40 -41.25 0.39 20.00
C ASN A 40 -39.81 0.60 19.51
N TYR A 41 -39.44 1.87 19.29
CA TYR A 41 -38.10 2.27 18.85
C TYR A 41 -36.97 2.00 19.86
N ARG A 42 -37.26 1.49 21.08
CA ARG A 42 -36.22 1.13 22.06
C ARG A 42 -35.23 0.11 21.50
N PHE A 43 -35.71 -0.88 20.74
CA PHE A 43 -34.86 -1.87 20.09
C PHE A 43 -34.02 -1.28 18.94
N MET A 44 -34.54 -0.30 18.19
CA MET A 44 -33.74 0.39 17.16
C MET A 44 -32.62 1.23 17.78
N LYS A 45 -32.86 1.89 18.91
CA LYS A 45 -31.82 2.67 19.61
C LYS A 45 -30.68 1.77 20.11
N ILE A 46 -31.01 0.59 20.63
CA ILE A 46 -30.02 -0.41 21.05
C ILE A 46 -29.22 -0.93 19.83
N ALA A 47 -29.91 -1.27 18.73
CA ALA A 47 -29.26 -1.73 17.51
C ALA A 47 -28.28 -0.69 16.92
N ALA A 48 -28.65 0.60 16.94
CA ALA A 48 -27.79 1.66 16.43
C ALA A 48 -26.43 1.74 17.17
N VAL A 49 -26.43 1.53 18.49
CA VAL A 49 -25.19 1.51 19.27
C VAL A 49 -24.32 0.30 18.90
N PHE A 50 -24.92 -0.87 18.72
CA PHE A 50 -24.18 -2.06 18.27
C PHE A 50 -23.59 -1.87 16.86
N VAL A 51 -24.33 -1.28 15.93
CA VAL A 51 -23.81 -0.97 14.58
C VAL A 51 -22.62 -0.02 14.65
N LEU A 52 -22.68 1.00 15.51
CA LEU A 52 -21.55 1.91 15.71
C LEU A 52 -20.34 1.20 16.34
N LEU A 53 -20.54 0.37 17.36
CA LEU A 53 -19.45 -0.38 17.99
C LEU A 53 -18.80 -1.37 17.03
N VAL A 54 -19.60 -2.11 16.25
CA VAL A 54 -19.09 -3.04 15.24
C VAL A 54 -18.40 -2.30 14.11
N GLY A 55 -18.94 -1.17 13.67
CA GLY A 55 -18.31 -0.32 12.65
C GLY A 55 -16.95 0.22 13.10
N LEU A 56 -16.86 0.74 14.33
CA LEU A 56 -15.60 1.21 14.91
C LEU A 56 -14.60 0.06 15.14
N ALA A 57 -15.06 -1.08 15.63
CA ALA A 57 -14.24 -2.27 15.79
C ALA A 57 -13.71 -2.79 14.44
N PHE A 58 -14.54 -2.77 13.39
CA PHE A 58 -14.14 -3.16 12.04
C PHE A 58 -13.08 -2.23 11.46
N VAL A 59 -13.24 -0.90 11.62
CA VAL A 59 -12.22 0.08 11.22
C VAL A 59 -10.91 -0.15 12.00
N PHE A 60 -11.00 -0.38 13.31
CA PHE A 60 -9.81 -0.62 14.14
C PHE A 60 -9.10 -1.92 13.74
N VAL A 61 -9.82 -3.01 13.51
CA VAL A 61 -9.23 -4.28 13.06
C VAL A 61 -8.59 -4.15 11.66
N GLN A 62 -9.20 -3.40 10.74
CA GLN A 62 -8.65 -3.20 9.41
C GLN A 62 -7.34 -2.39 9.43
N GLN A 63 -7.22 -1.38 10.31
CA GLN A 63 -5.99 -0.59 10.46
C GLN A 63 -4.83 -1.40 11.07
N ASN A 64 -5.10 -2.22 12.09
CA ASN A 64 -4.02 -3.03 12.69
C ASN A 64 -3.51 -4.12 11.74
N ALA A 65 -4.37 -4.67 10.87
CA ALA A 65 -3.96 -5.68 9.90
C ALA A 65 -2.96 -5.16 8.86
N THR A 66 -3.04 -3.88 8.46
CA THR A 66 -2.09 -3.27 7.53
C THR A 66 -0.72 -3.01 8.16
N ASP A 67 -0.69 -2.60 9.43
CA ASP A 67 0.56 -2.31 10.13
C ASP A 67 1.39 -3.59 10.37
N ASP A 68 0.73 -4.70 10.72
CA ASP A 68 1.38 -6.01 10.89
C ASP A 68 1.98 -6.55 9.57
N GLU A 69 1.27 -6.39 8.45
CA GLU A 69 1.77 -6.79 7.13
C GLU A 69 2.99 -5.96 6.69
N GLU A 70 2.95 -4.64 6.91
CA GLU A 70 4.09 -3.77 6.60
C GLU A 70 5.33 -4.10 7.44
N GLU A 71 5.17 -4.38 8.73
CA GLU A 71 6.29 -4.76 9.61
C GLU A 71 6.90 -6.11 9.18
N VAL A 72 6.07 -7.11 8.86
CA VAL A 72 6.53 -8.42 8.37
C VAL A 72 7.30 -8.27 7.06
N ASN A 73 6.81 -7.45 6.13
CA ASN A 73 7.50 -7.16 4.87
C ASN A 73 8.85 -6.47 5.10
N ALA A 74 8.91 -5.46 5.99
CA ALA A 74 10.15 -4.78 6.35
C ALA A 74 11.22 -5.73 6.89
N VAL A 75 10.81 -6.68 7.74
CA VAL A 75 11.69 -7.71 8.31
C VAL A 75 12.21 -8.65 7.21
N GLN A 76 11.35 -9.07 6.29
CA GLN A 76 11.75 -9.92 5.17
C GLN A 76 12.73 -9.20 4.23
N ILE A 77 12.41 -7.97 3.80
CA ILE A 77 13.28 -7.16 2.94
C ILE A 77 14.65 -6.96 3.60
N THR A 78 14.68 -6.61 4.88
CA THR A 78 15.94 -6.44 5.63
C THR A 78 16.77 -7.72 5.64
N LYS A 79 16.13 -8.89 5.81
CA LYS A 79 16.80 -10.19 5.80
C LYS A 79 17.36 -10.54 4.42
N GLU A 80 16.60 -10.30 3.36
CA GLU A 80 17.02 -10.56 1.98
C GLU A 80 18.16 -9.63 1.57
N LEU A 81 18.02 -8.32 1.86
CA LEU A 81 19.07 -7.34 1.63
C LEU A 81 20.38 -7.74 2.32
N LYS A 82 20.33 -8.20 3.58
CA LYS A 82 21.53 -8.64 4.30
C LYS A 82 22.24 -9.83 3.63
N LYS A 83 21.48 -10.76 3.04
CA LYS A 83 22.07 -11.88 2.29
C LYS A 83 22.82 -11.37 1.06
N VAL A 84 22.16 -10.52 0.28
CA VAL A 84 22.74 -9.89 -0.92
C VAL A 84 23.98 -9.07 -0.54
N GLU A 85 23.88 -8.22 0.49
CA GLU A 85 25.00 -7.43 0.99
C GLU A 85 26.22 -8.30 1.34
N THR A 86 26.01 -9.40 2.06
CA THR A 86 27.10 -10.31 2.45
C THR A 86 27.80 -10.90 1.23
N GLU A 87 27.03 -11.34 0.23
CA GLU A 87 27.57 -11.90 -1.00
C GLU A 87 28.35 -10.86 -1.81
N TYR A 88 27.78 -9.66 -1.99
CA TYR A 88 28.42 -8.60 -2.75
C TYR A 88 29.70 -8.08 -2.07
N LEU A 89 29.70 -7.91 -0.75
CA LEU A 89 30.90 -7.46 -0.03
C LEU A 89 32.03 -8.49 -0.11
N ALA A 90 31.70 -9.79 -0.02
CA ALA A 90 32.67 -10.85 -0.24
C ALA A 90 33.24 -10.80 -1.66
N ASN A 91 32.38 -10.67 -2.67
CA ASN A 91 32.80 -10.54 -4.06
C ASN A 91 33.67 -9.31 -4.31
N ILE A 92 33.31 -8.15 -3.74
CA ILE A 92 34.10 -6.91 -3.85
C ILE A 92 35.50 -7.11 -3.24
N ASP A 93 35.61 -7.75 -2.07
CA ASP A 93 36.90 -8.04 -1.45
C ASP A 93 37.75 -8.99 -2.31
N THR A 94 37.13 -10.06 -2.83
CA THR A 94 37.79 -10.98 -3.77
C THR A 94 38.28 -10.27 -5.02
N GLU A 95 37.43 -9.46 -5.66
CA GLU A 95 37.81 -8.75 -6.88
C GLU A 95 38.85 -7.67 -6.63
N TRP A 96 38.81 -7.02 -5.47
CA TRP A 96 39.86 -6.07 -5.08
C TRP A 96 41.21 -6.77 -4.90
N LYS A 97 41.26 -7.95 -4.28
CA LYS A 97 42.49 -8.76 -4.15
C LYS A 97 43.02 -9.21 -5.51
N ASN A 98 42.14 -9.69 -6.38
CA ASN A 98 42.47 -10.07 -7.75
C ASN A 98 43.02 -8.87 -8.54
N PHE A 99 42.44 -7.68 -8.35
CA PHE A 99 42.93 -6.45 -8.98
C PHE A 99 44.33 -6.09 -8.49
N LEU A 100 44.58 -6.14 -7.18
CA LEU A 100 45.91 -5.87 -6.61
C LEU A 100 46.98 -6.86 -7.09
N ALA A 101 46.61 -8.09 -7.42
CA ALA A 101 47.54 -9.09 -7.94
C ALA A 101 48.04 -8.78 -9.37
N VAL A 102 47.25 -8.04 -10.17
CA VAL A 102 47.59 -7.73 -11.57
C VAL A 102 47.98 -6.27 -11.81
N ALA A 103 47.58 -5.36 -10.91
CA ALA A 103 47.84 -3.94 -11.03
C ALA A 103 49.28 -3.60 -10.58
N THR A 104 50.06 -2.96 -11.45
CA THR A 104 51.43 -2.52 -11.17
C THR A 104 51.58 -1.02 -10.98
N ASP A 105 50.64 -0.22 -11.50
CA ASP A 105 50.63 1.24 -11.39
C ASP A 105 50.04 1.68 -10.04
N GLU A 106 50.88 2.21 -9.15
CA GLU A 106 50.45 2.74 -7.85
C GLU A 106 49.43 3.89 -7.96
N LYS A 107 49.54 4.75 -8.97
CA LYS A 107 48.61 5.87 -9.16
C LYS A 107 47.22 5.34 -9.54
N LEU A 108 47.18 4.30 -10.36
CA LEU A 108 45.97 3.59 -10.72
C LEU A 108 45.31 2.98 -9.47
N ILE A 109 46.07 2.21 -8.69
CA ILE A 109 45.61 1.59 -7.45
C ILE A 109 45.04 2.64 -6.48
N ARG A 110 45.77 3.75 -6.29
CA ARG A 110 45.36 4.84 -5.38
C ARG A 110 44.05 5.50 -5.81
N ARG A 111 43.87 5.76 -7.10
CA ARG A 111 42.64 6.34 -7.66
C ARG A 111 41.44 5.43 -7.40
N TYR A 112 41.57 4.13 -7.70
CA TYR A 112 40.45 3.20 -7.51
C TYR A 112 40.14 2.94 -6.05
N LYS A 113 41.17 2.86 -5.20
CA LYS A 113 40.97 2.82 -3.74
C LYS A 113 40.14 4.01 -3.27
N GLN A 114 40.47 5.23 -3.73
CA GLN A 114 39.69 6.42 -3.39
C GLN A 114 38.24 6.34 -3.88
N LYS A 115 38.01 5.83 -5.11
CA LYS A 115 36.66 5.67 -5.65
C LYS A 115 35.84 4.64 -4.86
N LEU A 116 36.45 3.51 -4.47
CA LEU A 116 35.81 2.50 -3.61
C LEU A 116 35.50 3.06 -2.22
N THR A 117 36.41 3.85 -1.65
CA THR A 117 36.16 4.54 -0.37
C THR A 117 34.99 5.51 -0.46
N GLN A 118 34.86 6.26 -1.56
CA GLN A 118 33.71 7.14 -1.76
C GLN A 118 32.40 6.35 -1.85
N LEU A 119 32.38 5.28 -2.66
CA LEU A 119 31.21 4.42 -2.80
C LEU A 119 30.83 3.75 -1.46
N ASP A 120 31.82 3.40 -0.63
CA ASP A 120 31.59 2.90 0.73
C ASP A 120 30.97 3.94 1.65
N ALA A 121 31.42 5.20 1.57
CA ALA A 121 30.84 6.30 2.31
C ALA A 121 29.38 6.56 1.90
N ASP A 122 29.10 6.58 0.60
CA ASP A 122 27.76 6.74 0.04
C ASP A 122 26.83 5.62 0.54
N TYR A 123 27.29 4.37 0.50
CA TYR A 123 26.52 3.24 1.03
C TYR A 123 26.23 3.36 2.52
N LYS A 124 27.21 3.78 3.33
CA LYS A 124 26.99 4.01 4.77
C LYS A 124 25.95 5.10 5.01
N GLN A 125 25.88 6.09 4.13
CA GLN A 125 24.87 7.14 4.19
C GLN A 125 23.48 6.59 3.81
N ILE A 126 23.35 5.93 2.67
CA ILE A 126 22.10 5.29 2.23
C ILE A 126 21.62 4.25 3.25
N SER A 127 22.53 3.52 3.90
CA SER A 127 22.21 2.53 4.93
C SER A 127 21.61 3.18 6.19
N LYS A 128 21.98 4.42 6.50
CA LYS A 128 21.33 5.18 7.58
C LYS A 128 19.92 5.59 7.18
N GLU A 129 19.70 5.99 5.94
CA GLU A 129 18.38 6.34 5.40
C GLU A 129 17.45 5.12 5.43
N PHE A 130 17.94 3.95 5.05
CA PHE A 130 17.18 2.69 5.13
C PHE A 130 16.81 2.32 6.56
N LYS A 131 17.69 2.61 7.54
CA LYS A 131 17.37 2.37 8.96
C LYS A 131 16.29 3.32 9.49
N ALA A 132 16.17 4.51 8.92
CA ALA A 132 15.15 5.49 9.27
C ALA A 132 13.78 5.12 8.65
N ASP A 133 13.78 4.59 7.43
CA ASP A 133 12.59 4.11 6.73
C ASP A 133 12.89 2.77 6.03
N LYS A 134 12.50 1.67 6.68
CA LYS A 134 12.76 0.30 6.20
C LYS A 134 11.81 -0.16 5.10
N ASN A 135 10.72 0.58 4.88
CA ASN A 135 9.69 0.24 3.89
C ASN A 135 9.97 0.91 2.54
N ASN A 136 10.95 1.82 2.49
CA ASN A 136 11.31 2.52 1.27
C ASN A 136 12.15 1.64 0.33
N LEU A 137 11.48 1.03 -0.64
CA LEU A 137 12.12 0.17 -1.64
C LEU A 137 13.16 0.91 -2.49
N PHE A 138 13.00 2.21 -2.74
CA PHE A 138 13.98 3.00 -3.50
C PHE A 138 15.34 3.04 -2.79
N VAL A 139 15.35 3.11 -1.46
CA VAL A 139 16.59 3.09 -0.68
C VAL A 139 17.28 1.72 -0.78
N VAL A 140 16.51 0.63 -0.83
CA VAL A 140 17.04 -0.73 -1.05
C VAL A 140 17.70 -0.83 -2.44
N GLU A 141 17.04 -0.31 -3.48
CA GLU A 141 17.60 -0.26 -4.82
C GLU A 141 18.92 0.51 -4.86
N ASP A 142 19.01 1.64 -4.16
CA ASP A 142 20.23 2.45 -4.11
C ASP A 142 21.38 1.76 -3.37
N LEU A 143 21.10 1.00 -2.31
CA LEU A 143 22.10 0.15 -1.65
C LEU A 143 22.65 -0.91 -2.60
N ILE A 144 21.76 -1.61 -3.32
CA ILE A 144 22.14 -2.65 -4.28
C ILE A 144 22.93 -2.04 -5.44
N ARG A 145 22.47 -0.92 -5.99
CA ARG A 145 23.12 -0.18 -7.09
C ARG A 145 24.54 0.23 -6.71
N ASN A 146 24.76 0.69 -5.47
CA ASN A 146 26.08 1.06 -4.99
C ASN A 146 27.03 -0.15 -4.94
N LEU A 147 26.58 -1.28 -4.38
CA LEU A 147 27.35 -2.53 -4.33
C LEU A 147 27.70 -3.04 -5.74
N GLN A 148 26.72 -3.03 -6.65
CA GLN A 148 26.93 -3.40 -8.06
C GLN A 148 27.93 -2.47 -8.75
N THR A 149 27.86 -1.17 -8.50
CA THR A 149 28.79 -0.18 -9.07
C THR A 149 30.23 -0.46 -8.63
N ARG A 150 30.44 -0.76 -7.33
CA ARG A 150 31.78 -1.15 -6.83
C ARG A 150 32.30 -2.40 -7.52
N LEU A 151 31.45 -3.41 -7.69
CA LEU A 151 31.83 -4.66 -8.32
C LEU A 151 32.15 -4.49 -9.82
N SER A 152 31.31 -3.75 -10.56
CA SER A 152 31.55 -3.44 -11.98
C SER A 152 32.87 -2.72 -12.17
N LEU A 153 33.12 -1.68 -11.36
CA LEU A 153 34.36 -0.90 -11.40
C LEU A 153 35.61 -1.80 -11.31
N LEU A 154 35.58 -2.82 -10.45
CA LEU A 154 36.68 -3.76 -10.25
C LEU A 154 36.85 -4.71 -11.44
N LYS A 155 35.75 -5.23 -11.98
CA LYS A 155 35.79 -6.14 -13.13
C LYS A 155 36.29 -5.43 -14.40
N ASP A 156 35.74 -4.25 -14.68
CA ASP A 156 36.06 -3.46 -15.86
C ASP A 156 37.55 -3.09 -15.89
N ILE A 157 38.14 -2.72 -14.74
CA ILE A 157 39.56 -2.38 -14.69
C ILE A 157 40.47 -3.58 -14.85
N GLN A 158 40.11 -4.73 -14.26
CA GLN A 158 40.90 -5.95 -14.44
C GLN A 158 40.90 -6.39 -15.90
N GLU A 159 39.77 -6.29 -16.59
CA GLU A 159 39.67 -6.59 -18.02
C GLU A 159 40.57 -5.67 -18.84
N HIS A 160 40.54 -4.36 -18.57
CA HIS A 160 41.44 -3.42 -19.22
C HIS A 160 42.93 -3.74 -18.99
N ILE A 161 43.32 -4.12 -17.77
CA ILE A 161 44.71 -4.52 -17.47
C ILE A 161 45.11 -5.76 -18.27
N LYS A 162 44.23 -6.78 -18.33
CA LYS A 162 44.48 -8.00 -19.12
C LYS A 162 44.71 -7.68 -20.60
N ILE A 163 43.87 -6.81 -21.18
CA ILE A 163 43.99 -6.38 -22.58
C ILE A 163 45.32 -5.65 -22.82
N LEU A 164 45.70 -4.74 -21.91
CA LEU A 164 46.94 -3.98 -22.03
C LEU A 164 48.18 -4.89 -21.95
N ASN A 165 48.18 -5.86 -21.03
CA ASN A 165 49.28 -6.81 -20.89
C ASN A 165 49.40 -7.72 -22.13
N ALA A 166 48.29 -8.27 -22.62
CA ALA A 166 48.29 -9.11 -23.82
C ALA A 166 48.81 -8.39 -25.08
N LYS A 167 48.51 -7.10 -25.24
CA LYS A 167 49.03 -6.29 -26.35
C LYS A 167 50.54 -6.06 -26.27
N LYS A 168 51.09 -5.96 -25.06
CA LYS A 168 52.54 -5.80 -24.86
C LYS A 168 53.29 -7.05 -25.33
N ASP A 169 52.80 -8.23 -24.95
CA ASP A 169 53.43 -9.52 -25.29
C ASP A 169 53.45 -9.81 -26.80
N GLN A 170 52.44 -9.36 -27.54
CA GLN A 170 52.35 -9.50 -29.01
C GLN A 170 53.35 -8.60 -29.76
N ASN A 171 53.65 -7.43 -29.21
CA ASN A 171 54.61 -6.50 -29.82
C ASN A 171 56.07 -6.91 -29.57
N GLU A 172 56.34 -7.72 -28.54
CA GLU A 172 57.68 -8.24 -28.23
C GLU A 172 58.02 -9.54 -29.01
N THR A 173 57.03 -10.22 -29.59
CA THR A 173 57.22 -11.44 -30.41
C THR A 173 57.36 -11.17 -31.92
N THR A 174 57.28 -9.91 -32.34
CA THR A 174 57.48 -9.50 -33.73
C THR A 174 58.76 -8.66 -33.84
N ILE A 175 59.93 -9.29 -33.67
CA ILE A 175 61.25 -8.72 -33.98
C ILE A 175 62.12 -9.78 -34.65
#